data_AF-A0A8B5X5P8-F1
#
_entry.id   AF-A0A8B5X5P8-F1
#
_cell.length_a   1.000
_cell.length_b   1.000
_cell.length_c   1.000
_cell.angle_alpha   90.00
_cell.angle_beta   90.00
_cell.angle_gamma   90.00
#
_symmetry.space_group_name_H-M   'P 1'
#
loop_
_entity.id
_entity.type
_entity.pdbx_description
1 polymer ?
#
loop_
_entity_poly.entity_id
_entity_poly.type
_entity_poly.pdbx_seq_one_letter_code
_entity_poly.pdbx_strand_id
1 'polypeptide(L)'
;MNALRYFFDDKIAETNEKISVDVCVYGGTAAGLIAAVRAKKEKRSVVLLHPGRTLGGMTTGGLSFTDIGNKAAIGGLSRVFYRRLGSRYGLAETFKFEPNVAQAEIDLIARESSIDVRFFQYLDGVRVVRRRIHSITLLGGLEVEARAFIDATYEGDLMAKAGVTYTTGREPNAEYGETYNGRQIHPTHQFDCDVDPYVREGMPESGLLPHVGPERTFVEGSGDRRIQAYNFRVCMTDDDANRTPFPKPASYDASEYELARRWLRCTRANVFAKFDRITETKTDTNNHGAVSTDFIGANYRWPEGDFRERERIFQAHVTYQKGLHWFMANDPAVPDAIRREYARWGLAADEFADTGGWPHQLYIREARRMVGEYVVSEHDCTGSARCDDSVGMAAYQMDSHNCARIVLNGVVKNDGDVQVKLPAPYPISFRSIVPS
;
A
#
# COMPACT_ATOMS: atom_id res chain seq x y z
N MET A 1 -17.73 -5.73 17.75
CA MET A 1 -16.42 -5.06 17.82
C MET A 1 -16.02 -4.69 16.40
N ASN A 2 -15.57 -3.45 16.16
CA ASN A 2 -15.15 -3.00 14.82
C ASN A 2 -13.84 -3.71 14.42
N ALA A 3 -13.88 -4.59 13.40
CA ALA A 3 -12.69 -5.31 12.93
C ALA A 3 -11.83 -4.48 11.96
N LEU A 4 -12.29 -3.29 11.56
CA LEU A 4 -11.56 -2.40 10.67
C LEU A 4 -10.57 -1.54 11.49
N ARG A 5 -9.46 -2.15 11.87
CA ARG A 5 -8.36 -1.56 12.65
C ARG A 5 -7.02 -2.10 12.14
N TYR A 6 -5.97 -1.31 12.30
CA TYR A 6 -4.58 -1.71 12.13
C TYR A 6 -4.00 -2.32 13.41
N PHE A 7 -4.25 -1.71 14.58
CA PHE A 7 -3.69 -2.15 15.86
C PHE A 7 -4.77 -2.77 16.76
N PHE A 8 -4.63 -4.07 17.03
CA PHE A 8 -5.52 -4.89 17.85
C PHE A 8 -4.92 -5.13 19.25
N ASP A 9 -4.72 -4.06 20.02
CA ASP A 9 -4.16 -4.14 21.37
C ASP A 9 -4.97 -5.05 22.31
N ASP A 10 -6.29 -5.07 22.19
CA ASP A 10 -7.19 -5.95 22.95
C ASP A 10 -7.07 -7.45 22.61
N LYS A 11 -6.30 -7.81 21.57
CA LYS A 11 -6.06 -9.20 21.13
C LYS A 11 -4.68 -9.72 21.46
N ILE A 12 -3.81 -8.89 22.04
CA ILE A 12 -2.48 -9.29 22.44
C ILE A 12 -2.61 -10.20 23.67
N ALA A 13 -2.26 -11.48 23.51
CA ALA A 13 -2.24 -12.44 24.60
C ALA A 13 -0.91 -12.37 25.35
N GLU A 14 -0.95 -12.20 26.67
CA GLU A 14 0.23 -12.29 27.53
C GLU A 14 0.77 -13.72 27.59
N THR A 15 2.09 -13.87 27.52
CA THR A 15 2.79 -15.16 27.56
C THR A 15 4.24 -14.99 27.97
N ASN A 16 4.82 -16.04 28.56
CA ASN A 16 6.26 -16.17 28.80
C ASN A 16 6.90 -17.25 27.90
N GLU A 17 6.18 -17.66 26.84
CA GLU A 17 6.66 -18.65 25.87
C GLU A 17 7.96 -18.20 25.21
N LYS A 18 8.90 -19.14 25.06
CA LYS A 18 10.13 -18.95 24.30
C LYS A 18 10.22 -20.03 23.24
N ILE A 19 10.39 -19.62 21.99
CA ILE A 19 10.54 -20.55 20.87
C ILE A 19 11.89 -20.36 20.18
N SER A 20 12.47 -21.47 19.71
CA SER A 20 13.70 -21.50 18.94
C SER A 20 13.45 -22.19 17.60
N VAL A 21 13.73 -21.49 16.50
CA VAL A 21 13.48 -21.97 15.14
C VAL A 21 14.67 -21.69 14.22
N ASP A 22 14.68 -22.30 13.03
CA ASP A 22 15.67 -21.95 12.00
C ASP A 22 15.34 -20.59 11.38
N VAL A 23 14.06 -20.34 11.04
CA VAL A 23 13.61 -19.11 10.36
C VAL A 23 12.43 -18.49 11.07
N CYS A 24 12.53 -17.22 11.44
CA CYS A 24 11.41 -16.40 11.89
C CYS A 24 11.01 -15.42 10.79
N VAL A 25 9.77 -15.50 10.32
CA VAL A 25 9.21 -14.53 9.36
C VAL A 25 8.32 -13.57 10.13
N TYR A 26 8.61 -12.26 10.04
CA TYR A 26 7.80 -11.21 10.62
C TYR A 26 7.00 -10.50 9.52
N GLY A 27 5.68 -10.67 9.50
CA GLY A 27 4.80 -10.14 8.47
C GLY A 27 4.07 -11.24 7.70
N GLY A 28 2.74 -11.27 7.83
CA GLY A 28 1.85 -12.20 7.12
C GLY A 28 1.42 -11.72 5.75
N THR A 29 2.28 -11.03 5.02
CA THR A 29 2.04 -10.65 3.61
C THR A 29 2.14 -11.88 2.70
N ALA A 30 1.72 -11.75 1.44
CA ALA A 30 1.93 -12.80 0.44
C ALA A 30 3.42 -13.21 0.35
N ALA A 31 4.34 -12.24 0.38
CA ALA A 31 5.78 -12.50 0.37
C ALA A 31 6.24 -13.27 1.63
N GLY A 32 5.76 -12.87 2.81
CA GLY A 32 6.08 -13.55 4.07
C GLY A 32 5.60 -15.00 4.10
N LEU A 33 4.37 -15.26 3.64
CA LEU A 33 3.86 -16.63 3.54
C LEU A 33 4.67 -17.47 2.55
N ILE A 34 4.98 -16.94 1.36
CA ILE A 34 5.78 -17.66 0.36
C ILE A 34 7.19 -17.98 0.89
N ALA A 35 7.82 -17.04 1.62
CA ALA A 35 9.11 -17.27 2.27
C ALA A 35 9.02 -18.39 3.32
N ALA A 36 7.99 -18.37 4.18
CA ALA A 36 7.76 -19.41 5.18
C ALA A 36 7.53 -20.79 4.52
N VAL A 37 6.72 -20.86 3.47
CA VAL A 37 6.48 -22.10 2.69
C VAL A 37 7.77 -22.61 2.06
N ARG A 38 8.59 -21.73 1.48
CA ARG A 38 9.87 -22.14 0.89
C ARG A 38 10.81 -22.70 1.97
N ALA A 39 10.96 -22.02 3.10
CA ALA A 39 11.79 -22.50 4.21
C ALA A 39 11.29 -23.86 4.75
N LYS A 40 9.98 -24.05 4.87
CA LYS A 40 9.38 -25.34 5.28
C LYS A 40 9.68 -26.46 4.28
N LYS A 41 9.61 -26.19 2.97
CA LYS A 41 9.98 -27.16 1.92
C LYS A 41 11.45 -27.56 1.98
N GLU A 42 12.32 -26.66 2.45
CA GLU A 42 13.74 -26.93 2.75
C GLU A 42 13.96 -27.60 4.12
N LYS A 43 12.91 -28.14 4.74
CA LYS A 43 12.93 -28.86 6.02
C LYS A 43 13.48 -28.02 7.19
N ARG A 44 13.28 -26.70 7.15
CA ARG A 44 13.60 -25.79 8.24
C ARG A 44 12.40 -25.67 9.20
N SER A 45 12.67 -25.49 10.49
CA SER A 45 11.63 -25.06 11.42
C SER A 45 11.32 -23.57 11.21
N VAL A 46 10.04 -23.22 11.11
CA VAL A 46 9.59 -21.87 10.74
C VAL A 46 8.43 -21.46 11.63
N VAL A 47 8.49 -20.23 12.13
CA VAL A 47 7.33 -19.51 12.68
C VAL A 47 7.07 -18.27 11.83
N LEU A 48 5.80 -17.99 11.55
CA LEU A 48 5.35 -16.76 10.91
C LEU A 48 4.57 -15.95 11.94
N LEU A 49 5.12 -14.79 12.31
CA LEU A 49 4.51 -13.85 13.25
C LEU A 49 3.82 -12.74 12.47
N HIS A 50 2.52 -12.58 12.66
CA HIS A 50 1.72 -11.58 11.95
C HIS A 50 1.03 -10.63 12.96
N PRO A 51 1.23 -9.30 12.82
CA PRO A 51 0.54 -8.32 13.67
C PRO A 51 -0.98 -8.31 13.48
N GLY A 52 -1.45 -8.47 12.24
CA GLY A 52 -2.86 -8.45 11.90
C GLY A 52 -3.57 -9.77 12.15
N ARG A 53 -4.80 -9.87 11.62
CA ARG A 53 -5.68 -11.05 11.72
C ARG A 53 -5.86 -11.81 10.39
N THR A 54 -5.44 -11.22 9.28
CA THR A 54 -5.69 -11.76 7.93
C THR A 54 -4.39 -11.80 7.15
N LEU A 55 -4.06 -13.00 6.64
CA LEU A 55 -2.86 -13.19 5.83
C LEU A 55 -3.05 -12.63 4.41
N GLY A 56 -1.94 -12.36 3.74
CA GLY A 56 -1.87 -11.96 2.33
C GLY A 56 -1.55 -10.49 2.09
N GLY A 57 -1.79 -9.62 3.07
CA GLY A 57 -1.54 -8.19 2.93
C GLY A 57 -2.35 -7.60 1.76
N MET A 58 -1.72 -6.85 0.86
CA MET A 58 -2.43 -6.14 -0.21
C MET A 58 -3.16 -7.09 -1.17
N THR A 59 -2.63 -8.30 -1.41
CA THR A 59 -3.25 -9.31 -2.30
C THR A 59 -4.65 -9.72 -1.82
N THR A 60 -4.86 -9.84 -0.51
CA THR A 60 -6.16 -10.20 0.08
C THR A 60 -6.91 -8.98 0.57
N GLY A 61 -6.22 -7.86 0.72
CA GLY A 61 -6.72 -6.58 1.19
C GLY A 61 -7.10 -5.60 0.09
N GLY A 62 -7.36 -6.08 -1.13
CA GLY A 62 -8.01 -5.32 -2.19
C GLY A 62 -7.26 -5.18 -3.51
N LEU A 63 -5.93 -5.37 -3.54
CA LEU A 63 -5.14 -5.35 -4.78
C LEU A 63 -5.42 -6.63 -5.59
N SER A 64 -6.51 -6.55 -6.35
CA SER A 64 -7.22 -7.65 -6.98
C SER A 64 -6.96 -7.72 -8.48
N PHE A 65 -6.44 -6.63 -9.06
CA PHE A 65 -5.80 -6.59 -10.36
C PHE A 65 -4.29 -6.41 -10.15
N THR A 66 -3.55 -7.51 -10.24
CA THR A 66 -2.11 -7.52 -9.98
C THR A 66 -1.35 -6.74 -11.05
N ASP A 67 -0.46 -5.87 -10.59
CA ASP A 67 0.50 -5.10 -11.38
C ASP A 67 1.66 -5.98 -11.89
N ILE A 68 1.40 -6.81 -12.90
CA ILE A 68 2.35 -7.85 -13.35
C ILE A 68 3.47 -7.37 -14.28
N GLY A 69 3.23 -6.30 -15.05
CA GLY A 69 4.15 -5.83 -16.09
C GLY A 69 4.44 -6.95 -17.09
N ASN A 70 5.66 -7.48 -17.07
CA ASN A 70 6.00 -8.67 -17.84
C ASN A 70 5.69 -9.97 -17.07
N LYS A 71 4.64 -10.66 -17.49
CA LYS A 71 4.23 -11.97 -16.97
C LYS A 71 5.33 -13.03 -16.95
N ALA A 72 6.31 -12.98 -17.87
CA ALA A 72 7.41 -13.96 -17.92
C ALA A 72 8.37 -13.85 -16.72
N ALA A 73 8.40 -12.70 -16.03
CA ALA A 73 9.18 -12.52 -14.81
C ALA A 73 8.56 -13.22 -13.59
N ILE A 74 7.28 -13.61 -13.66
CA ILE A 74 6.58 -14.26 -12.56
C ILE A 74 6.80 -15.77 -12.64
N GLY A 75 7.47 -16.32 -11.62
CA GLY A 75 7.81 -17.74 -11.54
C GLY A 75 7.60 -18.34 -10.15
N GLY A 76 8.17 -19.53 -9.93
CA GLY A 76 8.21 -20.19 -8.62
C GLY A 76 6.85 -20.38 -7.96
N LEU A 77 6.83 -20.27 -6.62
CA LEU A 77 5.61 -20.42 -5.83
C LEU A 77 4.58 -19.31 -6.09
N SER A 78 5.02 -18.11 -6.48
CA SER A 78 4.14 -17.01 -6.84
C SER A 78 3.28 -17.35 -8.08
N ARG A 79 3.88 -17.94 -9.13
CA ARG A 79 3.10 -18.38 -10.29
C ARG A 79 2.17 -19.54 -9.97
N VAL A 80 2.54 -20.42 -9.04
CA VAL A 80 1.66 -21.48 -8.56
C VAL A 80 0.40 -20.88 -7.91
N PHE A 81 0.53 -19.83 -7.09
CA PHE A 81 -0.62 -19.12 -6.53
C PHE A 81 -1.57 -18.60 -7.61
N TYR A 82 -1.08 -17.90 -8.64
CA TYR A 82 -1.93 -17.39 -9.74
C TYR A 82 -2.58 -18.49 -10.59
N ARG A 83 -1.97 -19.68 -10.71
CA ARG A 83 -2.57 -20.86 -11.34
C ARG A 83 -3.68 -21.47 -10.49
N ARG A 84 -3.48 -21.53 -9.17
CA ARG A 84 -4.49 -22.00 -8.21
C ARG A 84 -5.70 -21.06 -8.22
N LEU A 85 -5.47 -19.74 -8.23
CA LEU A 85 -6.52 -18.76 -8.46
C LEU A 85 -7.22 -19.00 -9.80
N GLY A 86 -6.47 -19.14 -10.90
CA GLY A 86 -7.04 -19.39 -12.23
C GLY A 86 -8.01 -20.57 -12.24
N SER A 87 -7.67 -21.65 -11.54
CA SER A 87 -8.50 -22.85 -11.45
C SER A 87 -9.87 -22.59 -10.81
N ARG A 88 -10.00 -21.58 -9.92
CA ARG A 88 -11.28 -21.14 -9.35
C ARG A 88 -12.21 -20.48 -10.37
N TYR A 89 -11.64 -19.99 -11.46
CA TYR A 89 -12.34 -19.33 -12.56
C TYR A 89 -12.38 -20.18 -13.84
N GLY A 90 -11.93 -21.44 -13.79
CA GLY A 90 -11.81 -22.29 -14.99
C GLY A 90 -10.72 -21.83 -15.97
N LEU A 91 -9.72 -21.08 -15.49
CA LEU A 91 -8.59 -20.55 -16.27
C LEU A 91 -7.30 -21.26 -15.91
N ALA A 92 -6.32 -21.27 -16.83
CA ALA A 92 -5.00 -21.83 -16.54
C ALA A 92 -4.23 -21.03 -15.47
N GLU A 93 -4.35 -19.70 -15.50
CA GLU A 93 -3.86 -18.77 -14.48
C GLU A 93 -4.62 -17.43 -14.62
N THR A 94 -4.79 -16.69 -13.52
CA THR A 94 -5.37 -15.35 -13.53
C THR A 94 -4.57 -14.39 -12.65
N PHE A 95 -4.61 -13.11 -13.02
CA PHE A 95 -4.02 -11.99 -12.25
C PHE A 95 -5.09 -10.95 -11.88
N LYS A 96 -6.35 -11.30 -12.15
CA LYS A 96 -7.57 -10.60 -11.73
C LYS A 96 -8.42 -11.57 -10.93
N PHE A 97 -8.78 -11.23 -9.71
CA PHE A 97 -9.43 -12.14 -8.77
C PHE A 97 -10.15 -11.35 -7.69
N GLU A 98 -11.23 -11.89 -7.13
CA GLU A 98 -11.85 -11.32 -5.95
C GLU A 98 -10.97 -11.45 -4.69
N PRO A 99 -11.01 -10.46 -3.78
CA PRO A 99 -10.27 -10.52 -2.51
C PRO A 99 -10.57 -11.77 -1.67
N ASN A 100 -11.85 -12.17 -1.54
CA ASN A 100 -12.23 -13.35 -0.77
C ASN A 100 -11.67 -14.66 -1.36
N VAL A 101 -11.53 -14.76 -2.69
CA VAL A 101 -10.92 -15.92 -3.37
C VAL A 101 -9.42 -15.95 -3.09
N ALA A 102 -8.75 -14.80 -3.18
CA ALA A 102 -7.34 -14.69 -2.80
C ALA A 102 -7.10 -15.05 -1.33
N GLN A 103 -7.97 -14.59 -0.42
CA GLN A 103 -7.87 -14.89 1.01
C GLN A 103 -8.03 -16.39 1.26
N ALA A 104 -9.08 -17.00 0.70
CA ALA A 104 -9.30 -18.44 0.86
C ALA A 104 -8.12 -19.27 0.36
N GLU A 105 -7.47 -18.84 -0.72
CA GLU A 105 -6.33 -19.51 -1.31
C GLU A 105 -5.05 -19.35 -0.48
N ILE A 106 -4.79 -18.15 0.05
CA ILE A 106 -3.68 -17.90 0.98
C ILE A 106 -3.83 -18.71 2.27
N ASP A 107 -5.03 -18.74 2.84
CA ASP A 107 -5.33 -19.53 4.03
C ASP A 107 -5.16 -21.04 3.76
N LEU A 108 -5.53 -21.50 2.56
CA LEU A 108 -5.33 -22.88 2.15
C LEU A 108 -3.84 -23.22 2.02
N ILE A 109 -3.03 -22.37 1.38
CA ILE A 109 -1.58 -22.55 1.26
C ILE A 109 -0.92 -22.64 2.64
N ALA A 110 -1.30 -21.78 3.58
CA ALA A 110 -0.77 -21.79 4.94
C ALA A 110 -1.10 -23.11 5.67
N ARG A 111 -2.35 -23.59 5.56
CA ARG A 111 -2.80 -24.87 6.15
C ARG A 111 -2.11 -26.08 5.53
N GLU A 112 -2.12 -26.20 4.20
CA GLU A 112 -1.48 -27.32 3.48
C GLU A 112 0.01 -27.42 3.75
N SER A 113 0.67 -26.27 3.94
CA SER A 113 2.10 -26.21 4.23
C SER A 113 2.42 -26.37 5.72
N SER A 114 1.40 -26.48 6.59
CA SER A 114 1.55 -26.60 8.04
C SER A 114 2.49 -25.53 8.63
N ILE A 115 2.25 -24.28 8.24
CA ILE A 115 2.98 -23.11 8.78
C ILE A 115 2.44 -22.79 10.17
N ASP A 116 3.33 -22.64 11.16
CA ASP A 116 2.97 -22.11 12.47
C ASP A 116 2.77 -20.60 12.34
N VAL A 117 1.52 -20.18 12.18
CA VAL A 117 1.13 -18.77 12.07
C VAL A 117 0.63 -18.29 13.42
N ARG A 118 1.30 -17.27 13.97
CA ARG A 118 0.90 -16.61 15.22
C ARG A 118 0.38 -15.20 14.88
N PHE A 119 -0.92 -15.00 15.05
CA PHE A 119 -1.59 -13.72 14.84
C PHE A 119 -1.43 -12.79 16.06
N PHE A 120 -1.71 -11.50 15.86
CA PHE A 120 -1.61 -10.44 16.89
C PHE A 120 -0.23 -10.32 17.54
N GLN A 121 0.82 -10.65 16.79
CA GLN A 121 2.22 -10.57 17.24
C GLN A 121 2.84 -9.26 16.78
N TYR A 122 2.83 -8.26 17.66
CA TYR A 122 3.40 -6.94 17.43
C TYR A 122 4.82 -6.87 17.97
N LEU A 123 5.77 -6.43 17.14
CA LEU A 123 7.19 -6.39 17.50
C LEU A 123 7.44 -5.33 18.59
N ASP A 124 8.09 -5.77 19.67
CA ASP A 124 8.47 -4.92 20.79
C ASP A 124 9.97 -4.63 20.77
N GLY A 125 10.78 -5.68 20.97
CA GLY A 125 12.23 -5.58 21.11
C GLY A 125 13.00 -6.47 20.13
N VAL A 126 14.24 -6.08 19.83
CA VAL A 126 15.17 -6.84 19.01
C VAL A 126 16.51 -6.91 19.72
N ARG A 127 17.04 -8.12 19.93
CA ARG A 127 18.36 -8.33 20.51
C ARG A 127 19.36 -8.69 19.44
N VAL A 128 20.32 -7.81 19.20
CA VAL A 128 21.43 -8.00 18.26
C VAL A 128 22.71 -8.38 19.03
N VAL A 129 23.38 -9.45 18.60
CA VAL A 129 24.66 -9.90 19.16
C VAL A 129 25.65 -10.07 18.02
N ARG A 130 26.79 -9.38 18.09
CA ARG A 130 27.85 -9.44 17.06
C ARG A 130 27.30 -9.26 15.63
N ARG A 131 26.51 -8.20 15.42
CA ARG A 131 25.83 -7.86 14.15
C ARG A 131 24.81 -8.90 13.63
N ARG A 132 24.39 -9.87 14.45
CA ARG A 132 23.34 -10.84 14.11
C ARG A 132 22.12 -10.62 15.00
N ILE A 133 20.93 -10.56 14.42
CA ILE A 133 19.70 -10.66 15.20
C ILE A 133 19.69 -12.03 15.86
N HIS A 134 19.66 -12.05 17.19
CA HIS A 134 19.66 -13.28 17.97
C HIS A 134 18.24 -13.65 18.39
N SER A 135 17.49 -12.69 18.93
CA SER A 135 16.10 -12.88 19.32
C SER A 135 15.27 -11.61 19.11
N ILE A 136 13.95 -11.80 19.03
CA ILE A 136 12.96 -10.71 19.07
C ILE A 136 11.95 -10.99 20.18
N THR A 137 11.40 -9.92 20.75
CA THR A 137 10.28 -9.98 21.71
C THR A 137 9.06 -9.29 21.12
N LEU A 138 7.89 -9.83 21.41
CA LEU A 138 6.60 -9.30 20.98
C LEU A 138 5.91 -8.63 22.17
N LEU A 139 4.97 -7.71 21.92
CA LEU A 139 4.27 -6.97 22.98
C LEU A 139 3.57 -7.87 24.01
N GLY A 140 3.17 -9.07 23.62
CA GLY A 140 2.57 -10.07 24.52
C GLY A 140 3.58 -10.86 25.37
N GLY A 141 4.88 -10.60 25.23
CA GLY A 141 5.95 -11.29 25.99
C GLY A 141 6.55 -12.53 25.32
N LEU A 142 6.00 -12.99 24.18
CA LEU A 142 6.60 -14.07 23.39
C LEU A 142 8.04 -13.67 22.98
N GLU A 143 8.99 -14.56 23.21
CA GLU A 143 10.38 -14.42 22.74
C GLU A 143 10.69 -15.47 21.67
N VAL A 144 11.28 -15.03 20.55
CA VAL A 144 11.63 -15.89 19.43
C VAL A 144 13.12 -15.77 19.14
N GLU A 145 13.85 -16.87 19.33
CA GLU A 145 15.23 -17.01 18.85
C GLU A 145 15.24 -17.68 17.47
N ALA A 146 16.02 -17.16 16.53
CA ALA A 146 16.14 -17.76 15.20
C ALA A 146 17.55 -17.68 14.61
N ARG A 147 17.82 -18.55 13.64
CA ARG A 147 19.07 -18.50 12.85
C ARG A 147 19.02 -17.41 11.79
N ALA A 148 17.85 -17.22 11.17
CA ALA A 148 17.56 -16.16 10.23
C ALA A 148 16.22 -15.49 10.55
N PHE A 149 16.15 -14.19 10.26
CA PHE A 149 14.94 -13.38 10.38
C PHE A 149 14.62 -12.77 9.02
N ILE A 150 13.35 -12.77 8.66
CA ILE A 150 12.85 -12.13 7.43
C ILE A 150 11.82 -11.07 7.85
N ASP A 151 12.11 -9.81 7.57
CA ASP A 151 11.11 -8.74 7.65
C ASP A 151 10.31 -8.73 6.35
N ALA A 152 9.07 -9.22 6.42
CA ALA A 152 8.13 -9.28 5.32
C ALA A 152 6.91 -8.37 5.57
N THR A 153 7.08 -7.34 6.40
CA THR A 153 6.13 -6.24 6.56
C THR A 153 6.27 -5.23 5.43
N TYR A 154 5.34 -4.28 5.31
CA TYR A 154 5.50 -3.14 4.39
C TYR A 154 6.33 -2.02 5.03
N GLU A 155 6.43 -2.03 6.36
CA GLU A 155 7.00 -0.96 7.18
C GLU A 155 8.50 -1.10 7.47
N GLY A 156 9.02 -2.33 7.49
CA GLY A 156 10.42 -2.60 7.79
C GLY A 156 10.79 -2.41 9.26
N ASP A 157 9.86 -2.67 10.19
CA ASP A 157 10.08 -2.41 11.62
C ASP A 157 11.15 -3.30 12.24
N LEU A 158 11.27 -4.55 11.79
CA LEU A 158 12.26 -5.47 12.31
C LEU A 158 13.65 -5.03 11.88
N MET A 159 13.84 -4.67 10.60
CA MET A 159 15.13 -4.14 10.16
C MET A 159 15.49 -2.83 10.89
N ALA A 160 14.52 -1.91 11.06
CA ALA A 160 14.75 -0.65 11.75
C ALA A 160 15.13 -0.84 13.23
N LYS A 161 14.38 -1.68 13.96
CA LYS A 161 14.68 -1.99 15.38
C LYS A 161 15.97 -2.80 15.56
N ALA A 162 16.41 -3.54 14.53
CA ALA A 162 17.71 -4.19 14.53
C ALA A 162 18.89 -3.23 14.32
N GLY A 163 18.63 -1.94 14.08
CA GLY A 163 19.66 -0.93 13.82
C GLY A 163 20.22 -0.96 12.40
N VAL A 164 19.50 -1.58 11.44
CA VAL A 164 19.85 -1.54 10.02
C VAL A 164 19.65 -0.12 9.51
N THR A 165 20.58 0.37 8.67
CA THR A 165 20.46 1.70 8.07
C THR A 165 19.38 1.70 7.00
N TYR A 166 18.55 2.74 6.98
CA TYR A 166 17.46 2.91 6.02
C TYR A 166 17.23 4.39 5.70
N THR A 167 16.50 4.65 4.63
CA THR A 167 15.97 5.96 4.26
C THR A 167 14.45 5.96 4.21
N THR A 168 13.85 7.15 4.30
CA THR A 168 12.42 7.42 4.15
C THR A 168 12.22 8.71 3.37
N GLY A 169 11.16 8.77 2.56
CA GLY A 169 10.90 9.90 1.68
C GLY A 169 11.66 9.81 0.36
N ARG A 170 11.77 10.95 -0.31
CA ARG A 170 12.37 11.06 -1.63
C ARG A 170 13.80 11.53 -1.52
N GLU A 171 14.73 10.76 -2.07
CA GLU A 171 16.11 11.21 -2.27
C GLU A 171 16.20 12.20 -3.43
N PRO A 172 17.15 13.16 -3.39
CA PRO A 172 17.41 14.03 -4.52
C PRO A 172 18.06 13.26 -5.67
N ASN A 173 17.89 13.74 -6.90
CA ASN A 173 18.58 13.19 -8.09
C ASN A 173 20.09 13.02 -7.88
N ALA A 174 20.72 13.96 -7.18
CA ALA A 174 22.15 13.98 -6.94
C ALA A 174 22.68 12.82 -6.07
N GLU A 175 21.83 12.13 -5.31
CA GLU A 175 22.27 11.06 -4.39
C GLU A 175 22.83 9.86 -5.16
N TYR A 176 22.12 9.39 -6.19
CA TYR A 176 22.54 8.26 -7.04
C TYR A 176 22.65 8.61 -8.53
N GLY A 177 22.62 9.89 -8.88
CA GLY A 177 22.66 10.35 -10.26
C GLY A 177 21.43 9.90 -11.07
N GLU A 178 20.26 9.95 -10.46
CA GLU A 178 18.97 9.58 -11.04
C GLU A 178 18.27 10.80 -11.65
N THR A 179 17.17 10.60 -12.38
CA THR A 179 16.38 11.68 -12.99
C THR A 179 14.90 11.64 -12.61
N TYR A 180 14.36 10.47 -12.27
CA TYR A 180 12.93 10.27 -11.96
C TYR A 180 12.63 10.28 -10.46
N ASN A 181 13.62 10.21 -9.57
CA ASN A 181 13.41 10.37 -8.13
C ASN A 181 13.31 11.86 -7.74
N GLY A 182 12.96 12.14 -6.48
CA GLY A 182 12.79 13.51 -6.00
C GLY A 182 11.44 14.14 -6.36
N ARG A 183 11.35 15.45 -6.14
CA ARG A 183 10.17 16.28 -6.43
C ARG A 183 9.97 16.44 -7.92
N GLN A 184 8.75 16.19 -8.40
CA GLN A 184 8.37 16.36 -9.81
C GLN A 184 6.92 16.82 -9.94
N ILE A 185 6.60 17.55 -11.01
CA ILE A 185 5.22 17.85 -11.40
C ILE A 185 4.88 17.03 -12.63
N HIS A 186 4.35 15.84 -12.40
CA HIS A 186 3.94 14.95 -13.48
C HIS A 186 2.56 15.36 -14.05
N PRO A 187 2.32 15.18 -15.37
CA PRO A 187 1.05 15.56 -16.00
C PRO A 187 -0.10 14.57 -15.75
N THR A 188 0.17 13.33 -15.34
CA THR A 188 -0.90 12.39 -14.95
C THR A 188 -1.35 12.64 -13.51
N HIS A 189 -2.57 12.19 -13.18
CA HIS A 189 -3.15 12.40 -11.84
C HIS A 189 -3.07 13.88 -11.38
N GLN A 190 -3.19 14.81 -12.33
CA GLN A 190 -2.96 16.24 -12.16
C GLN A 190 -4.24 17.04 -12.44
N PHE A 191 -4.32 18.26 -11.90
CA PHE A 191 -5.40 19.20 -12.22
C PHE A 191 -5.32 19.60 -13.70
N ASP A 192 -6.39 19.31 -14.45
CA ASP A 192 -6.56 19.64 -15.88
C ASP A 192 -7.25 21.00 -16.11
N CYS A 193 -7.53 21.71 -15.03
CA CYS A 193 -8.00 23.09 -14.99
C CYS A 193 -7.40 23.81 -13.78
N ASP A 194 -7.40 25.14 -13.80
CA ASP A 194 -6.92 25.94 -12.68
C ASP A 194 -7.92 25.87 -11.51
N VAL A 195 -7.42 25.47 -10.34
CA VAL A 195 -8.21 25.31 -9.12
C VAL A 195 -7.60 26.16 -8.01
N ASP A 196 -8.43 27.00 -7.40
CA ASP A 196 -8.03 27.89 -6.31
C ASP A 196 -7.76 27.07 -5.02
N PRO A 197 -6.61 27.29 -4.34
CA PRO A 197 -6.20 26.51 -3.18
C PRO A 197 -6.69 27.06 -1.83
N TYR A 198 -7.39 28.19 -1.78
CA TYR A 198 -7.71 28.93 -0.55
C TYR A 198 -9.13 28.67 -0.06
N VAL A 199 -9.36 28.80 1.26
CA VAL A 199 -10.69 28.58 1.87
C VAL A 199 -11.78 29.41 1.21
N ARG A 200 -11.47 30.67 0.88
CA ARG A 200 -12.29 31.55 0.03
C ARG A 200 -11.57 31.79 -1.30
N GLU A 201 -12.23 31.46 -2.41
CA GLU A 201 -11.65 31.62 -3.76
C GLU A 201 -11.16 33.06 -3.98
N GLY A 202 -9.92 33.21 -4.44
CA GLY A 202 -9.26 34.50 -4.71
C GLY A 202 -8.72 35.24 -3.49
N MET A 203 -8.83 34.69 -2.27
CA MET A 203 -8.42 35.35 -1.02
C MET A 203 -7.32 34.55 -0.28
N PRO A 204 -6.03 34.78 -0.57
CA PRO A 204 -4.92 34.10 0.10
C PRO A 204 -4.94 34.20 1.63
N GLU A 205 -5.43 35.32 2.17
CA GLU A 205 -5.58 35.59 3.60
C GLU A 205 -6.63 34.71 4.29
N SER A 206 -7.48 34.02 3.54
CA SER A 206 -8.46 33.07 4.09
C SER A 206 -7.85 31.76 4.55
N GLY A 207 -6.56 31.53 4.25
CA GLY A 207 -5.86 30.27 4.52
C GLY A 207 -6.06 29.25 3.40
N LEU A 208 -5.30 28.16 3.45
CA LEU A 208 -5.36 27.08 2.47
C LEU A 208 -6.48 26.08 2.79
N LEU A 209 -7.00 25.43 1.75
CA LEU A 209 -7.86 24.26 1.87
C LEU A 209 -7.13 23.10 2.56
N PRO A 210 -7.88 22.16 3.18
CA PRO A 210 -7.29 20.96 3.78
C PRO A 210 -6.32 20.25 2.83
N HIS A 211 -5.21 19.79 3.38
CA HIS A 211 -4.15 19.02 2.69
C HIS A 211 -3.43 19.73 1.55
N VAL A 212 -3.65 21.04 1.35
CA VAL A 212 -2.82 21.87 0.49
C VAL A 212 -1.64 22.42 1.31
N GLY A 213 -0.43 22.12 0.85
CA GLY A 213 0.82 22.51 1.50
C GLY A 213 1.10 24.02 1.41
N PRO A 214 1.79 24.58 2.41
CA PRO A 214 2.17 25.99 2.44
C PRO A 214 3.32 26.32 1.47
N GLU A 215 3.95 25.33 0.86
CA GLU A 215 5.06 25.54 -0.07
C GLU A 215 4.61 26.38 -1.27
N ARG A 216 5.45 27.37 -1.61
CA ARG A 216 5.29 28.25 -2.77
C ARG A 216 6.44 28.11 -3.76
N THR A 217 7.47 27.36 -3.39
CA THR A 217 8.64 27.09 -4.22
C THR A 217 8.74 25.61 -4.53
N PHE A 218 9.15 25.32 -5.74
CA PHE A 218 9.31 23.97 -6.24
C PHE A 218 10.63 23.89 -7.02
N VAL A 219 11.43 22.87 -6.67
CA VAL A 219 12.70 22.57 -7.31
C VAL A 219 12.61 21.13 -7.77
N GLU A 220 12.52 20.94 -9.09
CA GLU A 220 12.50 19.62 -9.73
C GLU A 220 13.73 18.81 -9.27
N GLY A 221 13.54 17.52 -9.00
CA GLY A 221 14.62 16.60 -8.63
C GLY A 221 15.15 16.73 -7.20
N SER A 222 14.64 17.68 -6.39
CA SER A 222 15.05 17.84 -4.99
C SER A 222 14.42 16.77 -4.08
N GLY A 223 15.13 16.38 -3.03
CA GLY A 223 14.66 15.40 -2.05
C GLY A 223 13.88 16.04 -0.89
N ASP A 224 13.10 15.21 -0.19
CA ASP A 224 12.42 15.56 1.07
C ASP A 224 11.93 14.30 1.83
N ARG A 225 11.23 14.52 2.95
CA ARG A 225 10.71 13.44 3.81
C ARG A 225 9.31 12.96 3.43
N ARG A 226 8.76 13.43 2.32
CA ARG A 226 7.38 13.11 1.90
C ARG A 226 7.43 11.82 1.09
N ILE A 227 6.45 10.96 1.32
CA ILE A 227 6.31 9.64 0.67
C ILE A 227 5.05 9.64 -0.19
N GLN A 228 4.96 8.69 -1.12
CA GLN A 228 3.78 8.57 -1.98
C GLN A 228 2.50 8.29 -1.17
N ALA A 229 1.37 8.84 -1.60
CA ALA A 229 0.10 8.72 -0.90
C ALA A 229 -0.36 7.27 -0.75
N TYR A 230 -1.12 7.01 0.32
CA TYR A 230 -1.82 5.74 0.51
C TYR A 230 -3.31 5.88 0.22
N ASN A 231 -3.94 4.74 -0.07
CA ASN A 231 -5.39 4.60 -0.17
C ASN A 231 -5.82 3.18 0.25
N PHE A 232 -7.10 2.86 0.10
CA PHE A 232 -7.61 1.50 0.09
C PHE A 232 -7.99 1.11 -1.34
N ARG A 233 -7.61 -0.10 -1.75
CA ARG A 233 -8.07 -0.72 -3.01
C ARG A 233 -9.44 -1.33 -2.79
N VAL A 234 -10.50 -0.59 -3.13
CA VAL A 234 -11.87 -0.96 -2.76
C VAL A 234 -12.46 -1.89 -3.82
N CYS A 235 -12.96 -3.05 -3.37
CA CYS A 235 -13.76 -3.92 -4.21
C CYS A 235 -15.19 -3.39 -4.28
N MET A 236 -15.53 -2.72 -5.38
CA MET A 236 -16.88 -2.20 -5.60
C MET A 236 -17.69 -3.13 -6.48
N THR A 237 -19.02 -3.06 -6.37
CA THR A 237 -19.96 -3.76 -7.24
C THR A 237 -21.06 -2.84 -7.75
N ASP A 238 -21.55 -3.09 -8.95
CA ASP A 238 -22.77 -2.51 -9.52
C ASP A 238 -23.93 -3.51 -9.63
N ASP A 239 -23.78 -4.71 -9.06
CA ASP A 239 -24.86 -5.68 -8.87
C ASP A 239 -25.73 -5.29 -7.66
N ASP A 240 -26.96 -4.86 -7.91
CA ASP A 240 -27.92 -4.43 -6.89
C ASP A 240 -28.18 -5.50 -5.81
N ALA A 241 -28.06 -6.79 -6.11
CA ALA A 241 -28.26 -7.87 -5.13
C ALA A 241 -27.10 -8.02 -4.13
N ASN A 242 -25.91 -7.54 -4.50
CA ASN A 242 -24.68 -7.61 -3.70
C ASN A 242 -24.17 -6.22 -3.27
N ARG A 243 -24.81 -5.14 -3.72
CA ARG A 243 -24.36 -3.77 -3.48
C ARG A 243 -24.81 -3.26 -2.12
N THR A 244 -23.85 -2.93 -1.26
CA THR A 244 -24.08 -2.07 -0.09
C THR A 244 -23.74 -0.62 -0.45
N PRO A 245 -24.64 0.36 -0.24
CA PRO A 245 -24.34 1.78 -0.49
C PRO A 245 -23.11 2.26 0.27
N PHE A 246 -22.37 3.22 -0.29
CA PHE A 246 -21.20 3.79 0.39
C PHE A 246 -21.59 4.40 1.74
N PRO A 247 -20.95 3.96 2.85
CA PRO A 247 -21.31 4.44 4.17
C PRO A 247 -20.87 5.89 4.35
N LYS A 248 -21.75 6.73 4.91
CA LYS A 248 -21.35 8.06 5.40
C LYS A 248 -20.54 7.88 6.69
N PRO A 249 -19.28 8.33 6.77
CA PRO A 249 -18.51 8.29 8.02
C PRO A 249 -19.21 9.09 9.12
N ALA A 250 -19.13 8.62 10.37
CA ALA A 250 -19.66 9.37 11.51
C ALA A 250 -18.95 10.72 11.69
N SER A 251 -17.65 10.79 11.39
CA SER A 251 -16.83 11.99 11.39
C SER A 251 -16.74 12.68 10.01
N TYR A 252 -17.74 12.50 9.15
CA TYR A 252 -17.77 13.13 7.83
C TYR A 252 -17.74 14.66 7.96
N ASP A 253 -16.71 15.28 7.40
CA ASP A 253 -16.61 16.73 7.21
C ASP A 253 -16.63 17.03 5.71
N ALA A 254 -17.56 17.87 5.27
CA ALA A 254 -17.67 18.28 3.87
C ALA A 254 -16.51 19.17 3.41
N SER A 255 -15.82 19.86 4.34
CA SER A 255 -14.72 20.76 4.03
C SER A 255 -13.51 20.02 3.44
N GLU A 256 -13.33 18.75 3.81
CA GLU A 256 -12.29 17.83 3.28
C GLU A 256 -12.41 17.63 1.76
N TYR A 257 -13.60 17.81 1.19
CA TYR A 257 -13.89 17.56 -0.23
C TYR A 257 -14.06 18.85 -1.04
N GLU A 258 -13.78 20.01 -0.47
CA GLU A 258 -13.91 21.29 -1.18
C GLU A 258 -12.99 21.37 -2.39
N LEU A 259 -11.77 20.83 -2.30
CA LEU A 259 -10.86 20.78 -3.44
C LEU A 259 -11.41 19.90 -4.58
N ALA A 260 -12.01 18.75 -4.23
CA ALA A 260 -12.69 17.88 -5.18
C ALA A 260 -13.87 18.62 -5.83
N ARG A 261 -14.68 19.32 -5.03
CA ARG A 261 -15.82 20.14 -5.50
C ARG A 261 -15.37 21.14 -6.56
N ARG A 262 -14.29 21.90 -6.30
CA ARG A 262 -13.78 22.89 -7.24
C ARG A 262 -13.26 22.28 -8.53
N TRP A 263 -12.48 21.20 -8.43
CA TRP A 263 -11.97 20.48 -9.59
C TRP A 263 -13.07 19.89 -10.46
N LEU A 264 -14.08 19.25 -9.84
CA LEU A 264 -15.21 18.64 -10.55
C LEU A 264 -16.07 19.67 -11.33
N ARG A 265 -16.04 20.95 -10.96
CA ARG A 265 -16.75 22.01 -11.72
C ARG A 265 -16.11 22.28 -13.09
N CYS A 266 -14.81 22.03 -13.26
CA CYS A 266 -14.08 22.40 -14.48
C CYS A 266 -13.39 21.24 -15.19
N THR A 267 -13.19 20.11 -14.51
CA THR A 267 -12.48 18.97 -15.07
C THR A 267 -13.21 18.35 -16.26
N ARG A 268 -12.42 17.85 -17.20
CA ARG A 268 -12.85 17.00 -18.31
C ARG A 268 -12.29 15.59 -18.18
N ALA A 269 -11.60 15.29 -17.07
CA ALA A 269 -11.00 13.99 -16.83
C ALA A 269 -12.05 12.89 -16.61
N ASN A 270 -11.72 11.67 -17.02
CA ASN A 270 -12.54 10.50 -16.72
C ASN A 270 -12.31 10.03 -15.27
N VAL A 271 -13.14 10.48 -14.34
CA VAL A 271 -13.04 10.10 -12.92
C VAL A 271 -13.27 8.60 -12.63
N PHE A 272 -13.71 7.81 -13.62
CA PHE A 272 -13.98 6.37 -13.50
C PHE A 272 -12.87 5.50 -14.09
N ALA A 273 -11.77 6.07 -14.58
CA ALA A 273 -10.77 5.30 -15.35
C ALA A 273 -10.09 4.16 -14.56
N LYS A 274 -10.16 4.19 -13.22
CA LYS A 274 -9.63 3.16 -12.33
C LYS A 274 -10.71 2.38 -11.59
N PHE A 275 -11.90 2.27 -12.18
CA PHE A 275 -12.93 1.31 -11.80
C PHE A 275 -12.64 0.00 -12.55
N ASP A 276 -11.47 -0.58 -12.30
CA ASP A 276 -10.93 -1.67 -13.11
C ASP A 276 -11.71 -2.96 -12.85
N ARG A 277 -12.46 -3.45 -13.84
CA ARG A 277 -13.21 -4.71 -13.71
C ARG A 277 -12.28 -5.89 -13.46
N ILE A 278 -12.56 -6.62 -12.38
CA ILE A 278 -11.95 -7.91 -12.03
C ILE A 278 -12.90 -9.08 -12.31
N THR A 279 -14.20 -8.83 -12.26
CA THR A 279 -15.26 -9.71 -12.78
C THR A 279 -16.25 -8.88 -13.61
N GLU A 280 -17.34 -9.50 -14.05
CA GLU A 280 -18.42 -8.76 -14.74
C GLU A 280 -19.02 -7.66 -13.87
N THR A 281 -19.20 -7.91 -12.57
CA THR A 281 -19.91 -7.02 -11.65
C THR A 281 -19.01 -6.35 -10.62
N LYS A 282 -17.78 -6.82 -10.42
CA LYS A 282 -16.85 -6.27 -9.42
C LYS A 282 -15.64 -5.56 -10.01
N THR A 283 -15.11 -4.61 -9.27
CA THR A 283 -13.90 -3.86 -9.61
C THR A 283 -12.81 -3.99 -8.56
N ASP A 284 -11.58 -3.79 -8.98
CA ASP A 284 -10.51 -3.27 -8.13
C ASP A 284 -10.45 -1.76 -8.36
N THR A 285 -10.93 -0.96 -7.41
CA THR A 285 -10.96 0.50 -7.55
C THR A 285 -9.75 1.17 -6.91
N ASN A 286 -9.02 1.96 -7.70
CA ASN A 286 -7.83 2.70 -7.29
C ASN A 286 -7.92 4.21 -7.56
N ASN A 287 -6.86 4.94 -7.21
CA ASN A 287 -6.71 6.36 -7.46
C ASN A 287 -6.71 6.70 -8.96
N HIS A 288 -7.46 7.74 -9.33
CA HIS A 288 -7.38 8.36 -10.65
C HIS A 288 -7.80 9.83 -10.61
N GLY A 289 -7.14 10.68 -11.41
CA GLY A 289 -7.39 12.12 -11.45
C GLY A 289 -6.65 12.92 -10.38
N ALA A 290 -6.92 14.23 -10.32
CA ALA A 290 -6.23 15.20 -9.46
C ALA A 290 -6.59 15.07 -7.97
N VAL A 291 -7.87 14.77 -7.71
CA VAL A 291 -8.39 14.47 -6.37
C VAL A 291 -9.06 13.10 -6.44
N SER A 292 -8.57 12.15 -5.66
CA SER A 292 -8.90 10.73 -5.79
C SER A 292 -8.88 10.02 -4.43
N THR A 293 -8.98 8.69 -4.43
CA THR A 293 -8.88 7.86 -3.23
C THR A 293 -7.54 8.01 -2.49
N ASP A 294 -6.50 8.55 -3.13
CA ASP A 294 -5.25 8.91 -2.47
C ASP A 294 -5.46 9.99 -1.42
N PHE A 295 -5.11 9.68 -0.17
CA PHE A 295 -5.09 10.67 0.89
C PHE A 295 -3.74 11.39 0.95
N ILE A 296 -3.50 12.21 -0.07
CA ILE A 296 -2.21 12.87 -0.30
C ILE A 296 -1.76 13.67 0.93
N GLY A 297 -0.57 13.35 1.44
CA GLY A 297 0.06 14.03 2.57
C GLY A 297 -0.33 13.53 3.96
N ALA A 298 -1.28 12.60 4.08
CA ALA A 298 -1.78 12.12 5.37
C ALA A 298 -0.97 10.97 5.98
N ASN A 299 0.07 10.50 5.30
CA ASN A 299 0.79 9.27 5.65
C ASN A 299 2.27 9.46 6.04
N TYR A 300 2.80 10.69 6.03
CA TYR A 300 4.24 10.93 6.26
C TYR A 300 4.78 10.41 7.59
N ARG A 301 3.93 10.33 8.62
CA ARG A 301 4.32 9.79 9.94
C ARG A 301 4.22 8.25 10.02
N TRP A 302 3.70 7.58 8.99
CA TRP A 302 3.52 6.13 8.98
C TRP A 302 4.82 5.35 9.15
N PRO A 303 5.92 5.65 8.42
CA PRO A 303 7.13 4.85 8.50
C PRO A 303 7.65 4.79 9.94
N GLU A 304 7.81 5.94 10.60
CA GLU A 304 8.35 6.05 11.97
C GLU A 304 7.31 5.97 13.10
N GLY A 305 6.02 5.86 12.77
CA GLY A 305 4.95 5.82 13.75
C GLY A 305 4.94 4.51 14.54
N ASP A 306 4.62 4.59 15.83
CA ASP A 306 4.27 3.41 16.62
C ASP A 306 2.90 2.84 16.19
N PHE A 307 2.53 1.67 16.73
CA PHE A 307 1.27 1.02 16.36
C PHE A 307 0.02 1.87 16.63
N ARG A 308 0.04 2.74 17.66
CA ARG A 308 -1.09 3.63 17.95
C ARG A 308 -1.16 4.79 16.97
N GLU A 309 -0.03 5.34 16.56
CA GLU A 309 0.04 6.38 15.55
C GLU A 309 -0.40 5.86 14.18
N ARG A 310 0.06 4.67 13.80
CA ARG A 310 -0.40 4.01 12.56
C ARG A 310 -1.88 3.67 12.60
N GLU A 311 -2.43 3.29 13.75
CA GLU A 311 -3.89 3.14 13.91
C GLU A 311 -4.62 4.46 13.65
N ARG A 312 -4.14 5.59 14.18
CA ARG A 312 -4.76 6.90 13.91
C ARG A 312 -4.70 7.26 12.43
N ILE A 313 -3.55 7.05 11.79
CA ILE A 313 -3.38 7.30 10.35
C ILE A 313 -4.31 6.38 9.56
N PHE A 314 -4.40 5.10 9.90
CA PHE A 314 -5.30 4.14 9.27
C PHE A 314 -6.76 4.59 9.35
N GLN A 315 -7.24 4.98 10.53
CA GLN A 315 -8.62 5.47 10.69
C GLN A 315 -8.86 6.79 9.94
N ALA A 316 -7.87 7.68 9.87
CA ALA A 316 -7.96 8.89 9.06
C ALA A 316 -8.16 8.55 7.57
N HIS A 317 -7.44 7.56 7.04
CA HIS A 317 -7.61 7.10 5.66
C HIS A 317 -8.96 6.41 5.45
N VAL A 318 -9.45 5.64 6.43
CA VAL A 318 -10.80 5.04 6.38
C VAL A 318 -11.85 6.15 6.29
N THR A 319 -11.76 7.18 7.13
CA THR A 319 -12.70 8.31 7.14
C THR A 319 -12.65 9.09 5.84
N TYR A 320 -11.45 9.47 5.37
CA TYR A 320 -11.27 10.23 4.13
C TYR A 320 -11.86 9.48 2.93
N GLN A 321 -11.50 8.22 2.74
CA GLN A 321 -11.90 7.52 1.52
C GLN A 321 -13.37 7.09 1.55
N LYS A 322 -13.91 6.65 2.70
CA LYS A 322 -15.37 6.43 2.83
C LYS A 322 -16.14 7.72 2.57
N GLY A 323 -15.67 8.84 3.11
CA GLY A 323 -16.31 10.13 2.91
C GLY A 323 -16.20 10.62 1.46
N LEU A 324 -15.09 10.35 0.77
CA LEU A 324 -14.95 10.64 -0.66
C LEU A 324 -15.98 9.85 -1.49
N HIS A 325 -16.09 8.53 -1.27
CA HIS A 325 -17.09 7.73 -1.98
C HIS A 325 -18.52 8.19 -1.69
N TRP A 326 -18.82 8.55 -0.43
CA TRP A 326 -20.11 9.13 -0.06
C TRP A 326 -20.35 10.48 -0.74
N PHE A 327 -19.37 11.38 -0.73
CA PHE A 327 -19.42 12.70 -1.39
C PHE A 327 -19.71 12.54 -2.89
N MET A 328 -18.96 11.69 -3.58
CA MET A 328 -19.12 11.45 -5.02
C MET A 328 -20.50 10.91 -5.39
N ALA A 329 -21.09 10.06 -4.55
CA ALA A 329 -22.41 9.48 -4.80
C ALA A 329 -23.60 10.37 -4.36
N ASN A 330 -23.40 11.31 -3.42
CA ASN A 330 -24.51 11.98 -2.73
C ASN A 330 -24.49 13.51 -2.76
N ASP A 331 -23.33 14.17 -2.88
CA ASP A 331 -23.25 15.63 -2.74
C ASP A 331 -23.76 16.34 -4.02
N PRO A 332 -24.75 17.26 -3.91
CA PRO A 332 -25.37 17.91 -5.07
C PRO A 332 -24.41 18.77 -5.90
N ALA A 333 -23.24 19.15 -5.38
CA ALA A 333 -22.25 19.88 -6.17
C ALA A 333 -21.38 18.99 -7.07
N VAL A 334 -21.41 17.67 -6.88
CA VAL A 334 -20.83 16.75 -7.87
C VAL A 334 -21.72 16.80 -9.11
N PRO A 335 -21.17 17.03 -10.32
CA PRO A 335 -21.96 17.11 -11.55
C PRO A 335 -22.90 15.91 -11.71
N ASP A 336 -24.17 16.17 -12.07
CA ASP A 336 -25.24 15.16 -12.04
C ASP A 336 -24.94 13.88 -12.83
N ALA A 337 -24.21 13.99 -13.95
CA ALA A 337 -23.80 12.82 -14.73
C ALA A 337 -22.80 11.94 -13.95
N ILE A 338 -21.81 12.56 -13.32
CA ILE A 338 -20.83 11.87 -12.48
C ILE A 338 -21.52 11.28 -11.26
N ARG A 339 -22.33 12.08 -10.54
CA ARG A 339 -23.00 11.64 -9.30
C ARG A 339 -23.91 10.43 -9.54
N ARG A 340 -24.72 10.47 -10.61
CA ARG A 340 -25.62 9.36 -10.96
C ARG A 340 -24.87 8.09 -11.33
N GLU A 341 -23.80 8.21 -12.12
CA GLU A 341 -22.98 7.04 -12.48
C GLU A 341 -22.26 6.47 -11.25
N TYR A 342 -21.68 7.32 -10.41
CA TYR A 342 -21.01 6.90 -9.17
C TYR A 342 -21.97 6.19 -8.20
N ALA A 343 -23.21 6.69 -8.08
CA ALA A 343 -24.23 6.11 -7.20
C ALA A 343 -24.73 4.71 -7.63
N ARG A 344 -24.40 4.26 -8.85
CA ARG A 344 -24.65 2.87 -9.27
C ARG A 344 -23.71 1.89 -8.59
N TRP A 345 -22.57 2.36 -8.11
CA TRP A 345 -21.57 1.56 -7.42
C TRP A 345 -21.75 1.60 -5.91
N GLY A 346 -21.29 0.56 -5.24
CA GLY A 346 -21.21 0.46 -3.79
C GLY A 346 -20.20 -0.59 -3.36
N LEU A 347 -20.11 -0.85 -2.06
CA LEU A 347 -19.28 -1.93 -1.53
C LEU A 347 -19.88 -3.28 -1.90
N ALA A 348 -19.05 -4.25 -2.28
CA ALA A 348 -19.47 -5.63 -2.46
C ALA A 348 -19.71 -6.29 -1.09
N ALA A 349 -20.95 -6.71 -0.81
CA ALA A 349 -21.35 -7.23 0.49
C ALA A 349 -20.73 -8.61 0.82
N ASP A 350 -20.38 -9.38 -0.20
CA ASP A 350 -19.71 -10.67 -0.10
C ASP A 350 -18.17 -10.58 0.02
N GLU A 351 -17.63 -9.36 -0.04
CA GLU A 351 -16.22 -9.08 0.24
C GLU A 351 -16.05 -8.49 1.63
N PHE A 352 -14.93 -8.79 2.30
CA PHE A 352 -14.56 -8.16 3.56
C PHE A 352 -15.68 -8.13 4.63
N ALA A 353 -16.38 -9.25 4.81
CA ALA A 353 -17.57 -9.33 5.67
C ALA A 353 -17.33 -8.80 7.10
N ASP A 354 -16.16 -9.11 7.68
CA ASP A 354 -15.83 -8.74 9.06
C ASP A 354 -15.62 -7.24 9.27
N THR A 355 -15.37 -6.48 8.20
CA THR A 355 -15.14 -5.02 8.20
C THR A 355 -16.29 -4.25 7.52
N GLY A 356 -17.41 -4.94 7.25
CA GLY A 356 -18.60 -4.36 6.62
C GLY A 356 -18.37 -3.96 5.16
N GLY A 357 -17.67 -4.79 4.39
CA GLY A 357 -17.41 -4.55 2.97
C GLY A 357 -16.17 -3.69 2.68
N TRP A 358 -15.44 -3.25 3.71
CA TRP A 358 -14.28 -2.37 3.54
C TRP A 358 -12.96 -3.13 3.57
N PRO A 359 -12.00 -2.88 2.66
CA PRO A 359 -10.72 -3.58 2.68
C PRO A 359 -9.97 -3.43 4.01
N HIS A 360 -9.40 -4.52 4.52
CA HIS A 360 -8.72 -4.54 5.83
C HIS A 360 -7.26 -4.07 5.78
N GLN A 361 -6.70 -3.85 4.58
CA GLN A 361 -5.31 -3.48 4.36
C GLN A 361 -5.23 -2.08 3.74
N LEU A 362 -4.53 -1.17 4.41
CA LEU A 362 -4.13 0.09 3.80
C LEU A 362 -3.07 -0.18 2.72
N TYR A 363 -3.18 0.48 1.58
CA TYR A 363 -2.30 0.34 0.42
C TYR A 363 -0.96 1.05 0.68
N ILE A 364 -0.15 0.46 1.56
CA ILE A 364 1.16 0.96 1.95
C ILE A 364 2.14 0.61 0.84
N ARG A 365 2.55 1.63 0.09
CA ARG A 365 3.43 1.46 -1.08
C ARG A 365 4.89 1.78 -0.82
N GLU A 366 5.17 2.50 0.25
CA GLU A 366 6.49 3.00 0.60
C GLU A 366 6.55 3.18 2.10
N ALA A 367 7.65 2.78 2.74
CA ALA A 367 7.92 3.16 4.12
C ALA A 367 9.42 3.34 4.31
N ARG A 368 10.11 2.33 4.86
CA ARG A 368 11.55 2.34 5.01
C ARG A 368 12.19 1.53 3.90
N ARG A 369 13.18 2.12 3.24
CA ARG A 369 14.02 1.41 2.27
C ARG A 369 15.40 1.18 2.88
N MET A 370 15.82 -0.07 2.96
CA MET A 370 17.16 -0.42 3.46
C MET A 370 18.24 0.26 2.62
N VAL A 371 19.26 0.78 3.29
CA VAL A 371 20.51 1.23 2.68
C VAL A 371 21.55 0.15 2.97
N GLY A 372 21.61 -0.85 2.08
CA GLY A 372 22.52 -2.00 2.15
C GLY A 372 23.81 -1.78 1.37
N GLU A 373 24.53 -2.87 1.07
CA GLU A 373 25.71 -2.83 0.20
C GLU A 373 25.33 -2.47 -1.25
N TYR A 374 24.08 -2.77 -1.64
CA TYR A 374 23.50 -2.37 -2.91
C TYR A 374 22.18 -1.65 -2.69
N VAL A 375 22.00 -0.52 -3.39
CA VAL A 375 20.74 0.22 -3.44
C VAL A 375 20.19 0.13 -4.86
N VAL A 376 19.01 -0.46 -5.01
CA VAL A 376 18.28 -0.46 -6.28
C VAL A 376 17.90 0.97 -6.63
N SER A 377 18.24 1.39 -7.85
CA SER A 377 18.03 2.74 -8.38
C SER A 377 17.33 2.69 -9.74
N GLU A 378 16.99 3.85 -10.28
CA GLU A 378 16.54 4.05 -11.66
C GLU A 378 17.45 3.34 -12.68
N HIS A 379 18.77 3.29 -12.42
CA HIS A 379 19.71 2.66 -13.33
C HIS A 379 19.47 1.16 -13.47
N ASP A 380 19.06 0.49 -12.40
CA ASP A 380 18.65 -0.92 -12.45
C ASP A 380 17.35 -1.09 -13.23
N CYS A 381 16.35 -0.27 -12.90
CA CYS A 381 15.02 -0.31 -13.51
C CYS A 381 15.07 -0.07 -15.04
N THR A 382 15.91 0.86 -15.47
CA THR A 382 16.10 1.23 -16.89
C THR A 382 17.13 0.34 -17.60
N GLY A 383 17.87 -0.48 -16.85
CA GLY A 383 18.84 -1.44 -17.37
C GLY A 383 20.21 -0.86 -17.73
N SER A 384 20.53 0.36 -17.30
CA SER A 384 21.87 0.95 -17.41
C SER A 384 22.84 0.38 -16.36
N ALA A 385 22.32 -0.06 -15.22
CA ALA A 385 23.03 -0.87 -14.24
C ALA A 385 22.52 -2.33 -14.26
N ARG A 386 23.39 -3.26 -13.82
CA ARG A 386 23.06 -4.67 -13.65
C ARG A 386 23.77 -5.22 -12.43
N CYS A 387 23.14 -6.19 -11.78
CA CYS A 387 23.74 -6.98 -10.71
C CYS A 387 23.96 -8.43 -11.17
N ASP A 388 25.06 -9.03 -10.74
CA ASP A 388 25.42 -10.42 -11.07
C ASP A 388 24.90 -11.42 -10.02
N ASP A 389 24.38 -10.93 -8.90
CA ASP A 389 23.90 -11.69 -7.74
C ASP A 389 22.37 -11.65 -7.61
N SER A 390 21.68 -11.75 -8.75
CA SER A 390 20.22 -11.68 -8.79
C SER A 390 19.54 -12.83 -8.05
N VAL A 391 18.58 -12.50 -7.19
CA VAL A 391 17.70 -13.46 -6.48
C VAL A 391 16.22 -13.27 -6.80
N GLY A 392 15.91 -12.35 -7.71
CA GLY A 392 14.55 -12.04 -8.11
C GLY A 392 14.50 -11.16 -9.36
N MET A 393 13.31 -11.01 -9.92
CA MET A 393 13.06 -10.13 -11.07
C MET A 393 11.89 -9.21 -10.76
N ALA A 394 12.04 -7.94 -11.09
CA ALA A 394 10.97 -6.97 -11.12
C ALA A 394 10.65 -6.60 -12.58
N ALA A 395 9.37 -6.30 -12.86
CA ALA A 395 8.92 -6.12 -14.23
C ALA A 395 7.78 -5.11 -14.41
N TYR A 396 7.17 -4.63 -13.32
CA TYR A 396 6.18 -3.56 -13.41
C TYR A 396 6.88 -2.22 -13.67
N GLN A 397 6.14 -1.28 -14.26
CA GLN A 397 6.63 0.07 -14.50
C GLN A 397 7.09 0.75 -13.20
N MET A 398 8.06 1.66 -13.29
CA MET A 398 8.36 2.57 -12.19
C MET A 398 7.15 3.45 -11.99
N ASP A 399 6.54 3.33 -10.82
CA ASP A 399 5.27 3.95 -10.51
C ASP A 399 5.28 4.45 -9.06
N SER A 400 4.88 5.70 -8.86
CA SER A 400 4.59 6.27 -7.55
C SER A 400 3.32 7.08 -7.61
N HIS A 401 2.61 7.21 -6.49
CA HIS A 401 1.51 8.17 -6.39
C HIS A 401 2.04 9.59 -6.09
N ASN A 402 1.15 10.57 -6.17
CA ASN A 402 1.43 11.93 -5.72
C ASN A 402 1.80 11.93 -4.23
N CYS A 403 2.78 12.75 -3.86
CA CYS A 403 3.27 12.85 -2.48
C CYS A 403 2.61 14.04 -1.77
N ALA A 404 2.47 15.19 -2.44
CA ALA A 404 1.96 16.42 -1.83
C ALA A 404 1.05 17.22 -2.76
N ARG A 405 0.30 18.16 -2.19
CA ARG A 405 -0.36 19.25 -2.92
C ARG A 405 0.33 20.55 -2.58
N ILE A 406 0.71 21.34 -3.58
CA ILE A 406 1.42 22.61 -3.41
C ILE A 406 0.73 23.73 -4.18
N VAL A 407 1.08 24.99 -3.90
CA VAL A 407 0.57 26.14 -4.64
C VAL A 407 1.66 26.71 -5.53
N LEU A 408 1.42 26.72 -6.84
CA LEU A 408 2.29 27.33 -7.84
C LEU A 408 1.48 28.32 -8.67
N ASN A 409 1.97 29.55 -8.81
CA ASN A 409 1.30 30.61 -9.58
C ASN A 409 -0.18 30.84 -9.18
N GLY A 410 -0.49 30.71 -7.89
CA GLY A 410 -1.83 30.95 -7.36
C GLY A 410 -2.81 29.78 -7.51
N VAL A 411 -2.40 28.66 -8.11
CA VAL A 411 -3.24 27.46 -8.30
C VAL A 411 -2.64 26.25 -7.60
N VAL A 412 -3.48 25.28 -7.25
CA VAL A 412 -2.99 24.00 -6.71
C VAL A 412 -2.33 23.15 -7.81
N LYS A 413 -1.27 22.44 -7.44
CA LYS A 413 -0.64 21.37 -8.23
C LYS A 413 -0.35 20.17 -7.34
N ASN A 414 -0.45 18.98 -7.90
CA ASN A 414 0.07 17.77 -7.26
C ASN A 414 1.57 17.63 -7.54
N ASP A 415 2.35 17.34 -6.50
CA ASP A 415 3.80 17.07 -6.50
C ASP A 415 4.04 15.58 -6.24
N GLY A 416 4.85 14.94 -7.07
CA GLY A 416 5.07 13.50 -7.13
C GLY A 416 4.47 12.92 -8.41
N ASP A 417 4.05 11.65 -8.31
CA ASP A 417 3.66 10.79 -9.44
C ASP A 417 4.82 10.49 -10.39
N VAL A 418 5.12 9.21 -10.56
CA VAL A 418 6.10 8.69 -11.51
C VAL A 418 5.36 7.67 -12.34
N GLN A 419 5.50 7.71 -13.67
CA GLN A 419 4.83 6.79 -14.59
C GLN A 419 5.78 6.41 -15.73
N VAL A 420 6.80 5.60 -15.41
CA VAL A 420 7.87 5.26 -16.36
C VAL A 420 7.85 3.78 -16.72
N LYS A 421 7.50 3.49 -17.97
CA LYS A 421 7.57 2.14 -18.52
C LYS A 421 8.99 1.64 -18.56
N LEU A 422 9.19 0.39 -18.15
CA LEU A 422 10.49 -0.25 -18.21
C LEU A 422 10.74 -0.89 -19.58
N PRO A 423 12.00 -0.87 -20.07
CA PRO A 423 12.34 -1.51 -21.34
C PRO A 423 12.30 -3.04 -21.25
N ALA A 424 12.58 -3.61 -20.07
CA ALA A 424 12.59 -5.04 -19.81
C ALA A 424 12.47 -5.31 -18.30
N PRO A 425 12.18 -6.55 -17.88
CA PRO A 425 12.38 -6.97 -16.50
C PRO A 425 13.83 -6.76 -16.04
N TYR A 426 14.02 -6.36 -14.80
CA TYR A 426 15.35 -6.09 -14.22
C TYR A 426 15.61 -6.99 -12.99
N PRO A 427 16.87 -7.38 -12.76
CA PRO A 427 17.25 -8.24 -11.65
C PRO A 427 17.24 -7.50 -10.31
N ILE A 428 16.95 -8.21 -9.23
CA ILE A 428 17.06 -7.71 -7.85
C ILE A 428 18.27 -8.36 -7.18
N SER A 429 19.26 -7.54 -6.80
CA SER A 429 20.48 -8.00 -6.14
C SER A 429 20.17 -8.59 -4.76
N PHE A 430 20.84 -9.69 -4.40
CA PHE A 430 20.77 -10.21 -3.03
C PHE A 430 21.23 -9.17 -2.00
N ARG A 431 22.25 -8.38 -2.34
CA ARG A 431 22.81 -7.33 -1.48
C ARG A 431 21.88 -6.15 -1.21
N SER A 432 20.78 -6.02 -1.94
CA SER A 432 19.76 -4.99 -1.68
C SER A 432 18.65 -5.44 -0.72
N ILE A 433 18.64 -6.72 -0.32
CA ILE A 433 17.63 -7.29 0.58
C ILE A 433 18.24 -7.86 1.87
N VAL A 434 19.54 -7.62 2.09
CA VAL A 434 20.24 -7.99 3.32
C VAL A 434 21.03 -6.80 3.87
N PRO A 435 21.16 -6.66 5.21
CA PRO A 435 21.99 -5.62 5.81
C PRO A 435 23.48 -5.79 5.51
N SER A 436 24.22 -4.68 5.45
CA SER A 436 25.68 -4.63 5.25
C SER A 436 26.51 -5.13 6.43
#